data_AF-A0A363TTM6-F1
#
_entry.id   AF-A0A363TTM6-F1
#
_cell.length_a   1.000
_cell.length_b   1.000
_cell.length_c   1.000
_cell.angle_alpha   90.00
_cell.angle_beta   90.00
_cell.angle_gamma   90.00
#
_symmetry.space_group_name_H-M   'P 1'
#
loop_
_entity.id
_entity.type
_entity.pdbx_description
1 polymer ?
#
loop_
_entity_poly.entity_id
_entity_poly.type
_entity_poly.pdbx_seq_one_letter_code
_entity_poly.pdbx_strand_id
1 'polypeptide(L)'
;MRMRTAATAVLLIALAVMVLDLLVAQRVPLDHRFHWDGTYYLNYARAPFQIFWSRDIDPYSLSRIAPSLIVHLLVRVSGLDLSNQSILLGFSILNFACILAAIGIFYQLCIRLELSSHQLLLGCAALFLNFCFLKYNSFYPITTDVCSFTVGLAMLSAYLVGSTGALVLLTITGAFVWPLLPLIGAILIALPSEAASGQPRRATISIEANASRLRTRLLLGTASGLAVVAAASYVHYVSGFRHPGTPPLDWLAPLSIVVAGAYIGACVTLLIDPAFEIRRLIDHLPFYARRIALAGVVLALAMLPLWLLASRPPRNNPALFLQALLDTSTRAPGIFLVAHFAFFGPIVALASCCFTPLCGTIRRWGPGMVAVALLTIILSLGAESRQMMANLAFIAVPAIAAWRTPRRPRLFLLLFCAIALATSRVWIILDLDRLEFTYESYLQYPWQWFFGAIGYWMTWDIYLIHLGGLLATLIAVMAFRSDADWSAQEPTRRELVEGAAPP
;
A
#
# COMPACT_ATOMS: atom_id res chain seq x y z
N MET A 1 -27.61 -5.59 -15.07
CA MET A 1 -28.32 -4.43 -14.48
C MET A 1 -27.81 -4.05 -13.08
N ARG A 2 -27.65 -5.01 -12.13
CA ARG A 2 -27.21 -4.73 -10.74
C ARG A 2 -25.86 -4.04 -10.56
N MET A 3 -24.86 -4.34 -11.41
CA MET A 3 -23.57 -3.64 -11.36
C MET A 3 -23.65 -2.15 -11.73
N ARG A 4 -24.61 -1.73 -12.56
CA ARG A 4 -24.74 -0.32 -12.96
C ARG A 4 -25.09 0.56 -11.76
N THR A 5 -26.01 0.10 -10.91
CA THR A 5 -26.42 0.81 -9.68
C THR A 5 -25.26 0.91 -8.68
N ALA A 6 -24.48 -0.16 -8.52
CA ALA A 6 -23.28 -0.14 -7.68
C ALA A 6 -22.20 0.80 -8.23
N ALA A 7 -21.99 0.81 -9.55
CA ALA A 7 -21.07 1.74 -10.21
C ALA A 7 -21.49 3.21 -10.00
N THR A 8 -22.79 3.51 -10.07
CA THR A 8 -23.30 4.85 -9.72
C THR A 8 -23.02 5.20 -8.27
N ALA A 9 -23.25 4.30 -7.32
CA ALA A 9 -22.94 4.54 -5.91
C ALA A 9 -21.42 4.75 -5.68
N VAL A 10 -20.56 4.01 -6.37
CA VAL A 10 -19.10 4.21 -6.35
C VAL A 10 -18.72 5.60 -6.87
N LEU A 11 -19.31 6.01 -8.00
CA LEU A 11 -19.10 7.34 -8.57
C LEU A 11 -19.60 8.45 -7.65
N LEU A 12 -20.72 8.23 -6.96
CA LEU A 12 -21.25 9.19 -5.97
C LEU A 12 -20.37 9.26 -4.72
N ILE A 13 -19.83 8.14 -4.25
CA ILE A 13 -18.84 8.12 -3.16
C ILE A 13 -17.60 8.90 -3.60
N ALA A 14 -17.07 8.62 -4.80
CA ALA A 14 -15.94 9.33 -5.37
C ALA A 14 -16.21 10.84 -5.44
N LEU A 15 -17.36 11.23 -5.99
CA LEU A 15 -17.78 12.62 -6.10
C LEU A 15 -17.94 13.28 -4.73
N ALA A 16 -18.52 12.59 -3.75
CA ALA A 16 -18.66 13.10 -2.39
C ALA A 16 -17.30 13.31 -1.73
N VAL A 17 -16.36 12.36 -1.89
CA VAL A 17 -14.97 12.50 -1.44
C VAL A 17 -14.32 13.73 -2.04
N MET A 18 -14.47 13.94 -3.35
CA MET A 18 -13.91 15.09 -4.05
C MET A 18 -14.54 16.42 -3.64
N VAL A 19 -15.86 16.45 -3.46
CA VAL A 19 -16.58 17.68 -3.08
C VAL A 19 -16.21 18.06 -1.66
N LEU A 20 -16.12 17.09 -0.74
CA LEU A 20 -15.65 17.32 0.61
C LEU A 20 -14.19 17.80 0.62
N ASP A 21 -13.33 17.18 -0.19
CA ASP A 21 -11.95 17.61 -0.39
C ASP A 21 -11.88 19.07 -0.87
N LEU A 22 -12.58 19.42 -1.95
CA LEU A 22 -12.50 20.77 -2.52
C LEU A 22 -13.13 21.87 -1.64
N LEU A 23 -14.25 21.57 -0.96
CA LEU A 23 -15.01 22.56 -0.20
C LEU A 23 -14.55 22.71 1.25
N VAL A 24 -13.98 21.67 1.84
CA VAL A 24 -13.68 21.61 3.28
C VAL A 24 -12.17 21.48 3.56
N ALA A 25 -11.33 21.22 2.55
CA ALA A 25 -9.90 21.10 2.78
C ALA A 25 -9.30 22.40 3.30
N GLN A 26 -8.95 22.41 4.59
CA GLN A 26 -7.84 23.23 5.04
C GLN A 26 -6.60 22.75 4.33
N ARG A 27 -5.93 23.65 3.63
CA ARG A 27 -4.64 23.39 3.04
C ARG A 27 -3.59 23.95 3.97
N VAL A 28 -2.47 23.26 4.13
CA VAL A 28 -1.29 23.79 4.85
C VAL A 28 -1.05 25.24 4.38
N PRO A 29 -0.89 26.21 5.31
CA PRO A 29 -0.78 27.62 4.93
C PRO A 29 0.45 27.85 4.04
N LEU A 30 0.31 28.77 3.10
CA LEU A 30 1.26 29.00 2.00
C LEU A 30 2.53 29.74 2.42
N ASP A 31 2.46 30.44 3.54
CA ASP A 31 3.47 31.27 4.18
C ASP A 31 4.41 30.45 5.08
N HIS A 32 3.91 29.37 5.66
CA HIS A 32 4.72 28.41 6.42
C HIS A 32 5.45 27.44 5.47
N ARG A 33 6.53 27.94 4.84
CA ARG A 33 7.54 27.19 4.07
C ARG A 33 7.34 25.67 4.16
N PHE A 34 6.59 25.04 3.23
CA PHE A 34 6.16 23.64 3.30
C PHE A 34 7.24 22.72 3.89
N HIS A 35 7.24 22.51 5.19
CA HIS A 35 8.29 21.71 5.79
C HIS A 35 8.12 20.27 5.26
N TRP A 36 9.21 19.50 5.19
CA TRP A 36 9.30 18.16 4.56
C TRP A 36 9.43 18.15 3.02
N ASP A 37 8.91 17.09 2.39
CA ASP A 37 9.01 16.80 0.97
C ASP A 37 8.34 17.86 0.08
N GLY A 38 7.30 18.52 0.57
CA GLY A 38 6.49 19.46 -0.21
C GLY A 38 7.25 20.69 -0.70
N THR A 39 8.20 21.23 0.09
CA THR A 39 9.05 22.34 -0.40
C THR A 39 9.83 21.92 -1.64
N TYR A 40 10.33 20.69 -1.68
CA TYR A 40 11.07 20.18 -2.83
C TYR A 40 10.14 20.05 -4.04
N TYR A 41 8.98 19.41 -3.89
CA TYR A 41 8.02 19.25 -4.98
C TYR A 41 7.48 20.58 -5.52
N LEU A 42 7.30 21.57 -4.66
CA LEU A 42 6.93 22.94 -5.03
C LEU A 42 8.02 23.57 -5.91
N ASN A 43 9.28 23.51 -5.46
CA ASN A 43 10.41 24.06 -6.20
C ASN A 43 10.59 23.35 -7.55
N TYR A 44 10.37 22.03 -7.57
CA TYR A 44 10.41 21.21 -8.78
C TYR A 44 9.32 21.61 -9.78
N ALA A 45 8.12 21.92 -9.30
CA ALA A 45 7.04 22.41 -10.16
C ALA A 45 7.26 23.87 -10.62
N ARG A 46 7.95 24.69 -9.83
CA ARG A 46 8.23 26.08 -10.20
C ARG A 46 9.29 26.19 -11.30
N ALA A 47 10.41 25.48 -11.17
CA ALA A 47 11.55 25.66 -12.06
C ALA A 47 12.23 24.32 -12.40
N PRO A 48 11.51 23.34 -12.99
CA PRO A 48 12.03 21.99 -13.19
C PRO A 48 13.34 21.99 -13.99
N PHE A 49 13.44 22.78 -15.06
CA PHE A 49 14.62 22.85 -15.92
C PHE A 49 15.85 23.41 -15.21
N GLN A 50 15.67 24.40 -14.33
CA GLN A 50 16.80 24.96 -13.57
C GLN A 50 17.42 23.91 -12.64
N ILE A 51 16.60 23.06 -12.03
CA ILE A 51 17.06 21.98 -11.14
C ILE A 51 17.81 20.90 -11.93
N PHE A 52 17.35 20.56 -13.14
CA PHE A 52 18.07 19.64 -14.03
C PHE A 52 19.42 20.21 -14.49
N TRP A 53 19.46 21.49 -14.88
CA TRP A 53 20.70 22.12 -15.37
C TRP A 53 21.72 22.38 -14.27
N SER A 54 21.25 22.82 -13.10
CA SER A 54 22.13 23.01 -11.93
C SER A 54 22.66 21.70 -11.37
N ARG A 55 22.09 20.56 -11.81
CA ARG A 55 22.36 19.24 -11.22
C ARG A 55 22.30 19.35 -9.71
N ASP A 56 21.15 19.81 -9.20
CA ASP A 56 20.96 20.01 -7.76
C ASP A 56 19.91 19.06 -7.18
N ILE A 57 19.86 17.83 -7.71
CA ILE A 57 18.86 16.83 -7.35
C ILE A 57 19.51 15.50 -6.96
N ASP A 58 19.01 14.91 -5.88
CA ASP A 58 19.39 13.57 -5.43
C ASP A 58 18.51 12.49 -6.09
N PRO A 59 18.96 11.23 -6.17
CA PRO A 59 18.20 10.17 -6.84
C PRO A 59 16.80 9.93 -6.26
N TYR A 60 16.64 10.07 -4.95
CA TYR A 60 15.34 9.89 -4.29
C TYR A 60 14.35 10.98 -4.72
N SER A 61 14.76 12.24 -4.71
CA SER A 61 13.97 13.35 -5.23
C SER A 61 13.63 13.19 -6.71
N LEU A 62 14.62 12.79 -7.52
CA LEU A 62 14.44 12.63 -8.97
C LEU A 62 13.43 11.51 -9.30
N SER A 63 13.39 10.45 -8.48
CA SER A 63 12.41 9.37 -8.62
C SER A 63 10.95 9.78 -8.33
N ARG A 64 10.72 11.04 -7.94
CA ARG A 64 9.41 11.63 -7.65
C ARG A 64 9.14 12.91 -8.45
N ILE A 65 9.91 13.16 -9.51
CA ILE A 65 9.85 14.42 -10.26
C ILE A 65 8.63 14.53 -11.19
N ALA A 66 8.09 13.41 -11.66
CA ALA A 66 7.06 13.42 -12.71
C ALA A 66 5.79 14.17 -12.31
N PRO A 67 5.21 13.99 -11.11
CA PRO A 67 4.04 14.77 -10.68
C PRO A 67 4.27 16.29 -10.70
N SER A 68 5.42 16.76 -10.19
CA SER A 68 5.80 18.18 -10.24
C SER A 68 5.91 18.71 -11.66
N LEU A 69 6.49 17.93 -12.57
CA LEU A 69 6.62 18.32 -13.98
C LEU A 69 5.26 18.40 -14.69
N ILE A 70 4.36 17.44 -14.43
CA ILE A 70 2.98 17.48 -14.95
C ILE A 70 2.28 18.75 -14.46
N VAL A 71 2.39 19.06 -13.17
CA VAL A 71 1.80 20.28 -12.59
C VAL A 71 2.40 21.54 -13.20
N HIS A 72 3.71 21.61 -13.38
CA HIS A 72 4.37 22.73 -14.07
C HIS A 72 3.74 22.99 -15.44
N LEU A 73 3.60 21.93 -16.25
CA LEU A 73 3.02 22.03 -17.59
C LEU A 73 1.54 22.43 -17.54
N LEU A 74 0.75 21.86 -16.63
CA LEU A 74 -0.66 22.21 -16.47
C LEU A 74 -0.85 23.69 -16.14
N VAL A 75 -0.07 24.24 -15.19
CA VAL A 75 -0.16 25.66 -14.80
C VAL A 75 0.26 26.57 -15.97
N ARG A 76 1.35 26.22 -16.66
CA ARG A 76 1.86 27.01 -17.80
C ARG A 76 0.93 27.02 -19.00
N VAL A 77 0.39 25.86 -19.39
CA VAL A 77 -0.56 25.75 -20.51
C VAL A 77 -1.86 26.48 -20.20
N SER A 78 -2.25 26.57 -18.92
CA SER A 78 -3.42 27.32 -18.48
C SER A 78 -3.21 28.85 -18.45
N GLY A 79 -2.00 29.34 -18.77
CA GLY A 79 -1.66 30.76 -18.73
C GLY A 79 -1.59 31.36 -17.32
N LEU A 80 -1.52 30.52 -16.28
CA LEU A 80 -1.44 30.96 -14.89
C LEU A 80 0.02 31.18 -14.47
N ASP A 81 0.22 32.11 -13.54
CA ASP A 81 1.52 32.30 -12.91
C ASP A 81 1.89 31.10 -12.03
N LEU A 82 3.19 30.76 -11.99
CA LEU A 82 3.77 29.70 -11.16
C LEU A 82 3.87 30.09 -9.67
N SER A 83 2.80 30.68 -9.14
CA SER A 83 2.61 31.01 -7.74
C SER A 83 2.42 29.73 -6.90
N ASN A 84 2.61 29.82 -5.57
CA ASN A 84 2.32 28.69 -4.68
C ASN A 84 0.87 28.21 -4.82
N GLN A 85 -0.08 29.16 -4.93
CA GLN A 85 -1.51 28.88 -5.06
C GLN A 85 -1.82 28.08 -6.32
N SER A 86 -1.33 28.54 -7.48
CA SER A 86 -1.54 27.87 -8.76
C SER A 86 -0.92 26.47 -8.77
N ILE A 87 0.28 26.30 -8.20
CA ILE A 87 0.94 25.00 -8.12
C ILE A 87 0.16 24.05 -7.20
N LEU A 88 -0.27 24.49 -6.01
CA LEU A 88 -1.10 23.66 -5.13
C LEU A 88 -2.42 23.26 -5.77
N LEU A 89 -3.07 24.20 -6.50
CA LEU A 89 -4.27 23.89 -7.26
C LEU A 89 -3.99 22.84 -8.34
N GLY A 90 -2.89 22.97 -9.08
CA GLY A 90 -2.47 21.99 -10.08
C GLY A 90 -2.23 20.60 -9.49
N PHE A 91 -1.58 20.52 -8.32
CA PHE A 91 -1.42 19.25 -7.59
C PHE A 91 -2.76 18.67 -7.13
N SER A 92 -3.67 19.51 -6.65
CA SER A 92 -5.02 19.08 -6.26
C SER A 92 -5.78 18.48 -7.45
N ILE A 93 -5.72 19.14 -8.62
CA ILE A 93 -6.30 18.65 -9.87
C ILE A 93 -5.64 17.33 -10.31
N LEU A 94 -4.32 17.21 -10.21
CA LEU A 94 -3.59 16.00 -10.57
C LEU A 94 -3.97 14.82 -9.66
N ASN A 95 -3.99 15.02 -8.34
CA ASN A 95 -4.42 14.01 -7.38
C ASN A 95 -5.85 13.57 -7.66
N PHE A 96 -6.73 14.53 -7.93
CA PHE A 96 -8.10 14.25 -8.30
C PHE A 96 -8.20 13.37 -9.56
N ALA A 97 -7.49 13.73 -10.63
CA ALA A 97 -7.45 12.93 -11.85
C ALA A 97 -6.90 11.52 -11.59
N CYS A 98 -5.88 11.39 -10.74
CA CYS A 98 -5.30 10.10 -10.36
C CYS A 98 -6.27 9.23 -9.54
N ILE A 99 -7.08 9.82 -8.65
CA ILE A 99 -8.12 9.11 -7.90
C ILE A 99 -9.19 8.59 -8.85
N LEU A 100 -9.67 9.42 -9.79
CA LEU A 100 -10.64 8.97 -10.81
C LEU A 100 -10.09 7.83 -11.65
N ALA A 101 -8.85 7.95 -12.12
CA ALA A 101 -8.18 6.89 -12.86
C ALA A 101 -8.07 5.60 -12.01
N ALA A 102 -7.68 5.71 -10.73
CA ALA A 102 -7.60 4.56 -9.84
C ALA A 102 -8.97 3.88 -9.62
N ILE A 103 -10.05 4.65 -9.46
CA ILE A 103 -11.41 4.12 -9.35
C ILE A 103 -11.82 3.41 -10.64
N GLY A 104 -11.53 4.00 -11.80
CA GLY A 104 -11.78 3.38 -13.10
C GLY A 104 -11.03 2.05 -13.26
N ILE A 105 -9.73 2.02 -12.91
CA ILE A 105 -8.91 0.80 -12.95
C ILE A 105 -9.45 -0.25 -11.97
N PHE A 106 -9.78 0.14 -10.74
CA PHE A 106 -10.34 -0.76 -9.73
C PHE A 106 -11.69 -1.35 -10.17
N TYR A 107 -12.56 -0.54 -10.77
CA TYR A 107 -13.83 -1.02 -11.31
C TYR A 107 -13.60 -2.05 -12.43
N GLN A 108 -12.69 -1.79 -13.37
CA GLN A 108 -12.34 -2.76 -14.42
C GLN A 108 -11.75 -4.06 -13.83
N LEU A 109 -10.92 -3.94 -12.78
CA LEU A 109 -10.43 -5.10 -12.03
C LEU A 109 -11.57 -5.90 -11.40
N CYS A 110 -12.54 -5.24 -10.77
CA CYS A 110 -13.70 -5.91 -10.18
C CYS A 110 -14.50 -6.69 -11.22
N ILE A 111 -14.71 -6.13 -12.42
CA ILE A 111 -15.39 -6.84 -13.51
C ILE A 111 -14.62 -8.10 -13.91
N ARG A 112 -13.31 -7.97 -14.13
CA ARG A 112 -12.45 -9.07 -14.58
C ARG A 112 -12.29 -10.18 -13.54
N LEU A 113 -12.27 -9.80 -12.27
CA LEU A 113 -12.21 -10.73 -11.15
C LEU A 113 -13.60 -11.27 -10.77
N GLU A 114 -14.64 -10.90 -11.53
CA GLU A 114 -16.03 -11.30 -11.31
C GLU A 114 -16.52 -11.00 -9.88
N LEU A 115 -16.04 -9.89 -9.32
CA LEU A 115 -16.41 -9.49 -7.97
C LEU A 115 -17.86 -9.05 -7.92
N SER A 116 -18.54 -9.47 -6.85
CA SER A 116 -19.92 -9.09 -6.59
C SER A 116 -20.07 -7.58 -6.37
N SER A 117 -21.27 -7.04 -6.55
CA SER A 117 -21.56 -5.63 -6.26
C SER A 117 -21.26 -5.24 -4.81
N HIS A 118 -21.38 -6.18 -3.86
CA HIS A 118 -21.01 -5.93 -2.46
C HIS A 118 -19.50 -5.80 -2.28
N GLN A 119 -18.71 -6.67 -2.93
CA GLN A 119 -17.25 -6.57 -2.91
C GLN A 119 -16.75 -5.31 -3.61
N LEU A 120 -17.40 -4.90 -4.70
CA LEU A 120 -17.11 -3.62 -5.36
C LEU A 120 -17.31 -2.44 -4.38
N LEU A 121 -18.47 -2.36 -3.72
CA LEU A 121 -18.75 -1.27 -2.76
C LEU A 121 -17.82 -1.32 -1.55
N LEU A 122 -17.59 -2.51 -0.98
CA LEU A 122 -16.66 -2.72 0.12
C LEU A 122 -15.24 -2.28 -0.29
N GLY A 123 -14.80 -2.65 -1.49
CA GLY A 123 -13.49 -2.31 -2.00
C GLY A 123 -13.32 -0.82 -2.24
N CYS A 124 -14.36 -0.15 -2.76
CA CYS A 124 -14.34 1.30 -2.89
C CYS A 124 -14.27 1.99 -1.53
N ALA A 125 -15.04 1.53 -0.54
CA ALA A 125 -14.93 2.06 0.81
C ALA A 125 -13.53 1.81 1.41
N ALA A 126 -13.01 0.59 1.29
CA ALA A 126 -11.70 0.21 1.82
C ALA A 126 -10.54 1.00 1.23
N LEU A 127 -10.55 1.22 -0.09
CA LEU A 127 -9.46 1.87 -0.79
C LEU A 127 -9.51 3.40 -0.70
N PHE A 128 -10.71 4.00 -0.73
CA PHE A 128 -10.86 5.44 -0.91
C PHE A 128 -11.48 6.18 0.28
N LEU A 129 -12.17 5.49 1.21
CA LEU A 129 -12.70 6.10 2.43
C LEU A 129 -11.75 5.88 3.61
N ASN A 130 -10.63 6.57 3.60
CA ASN A 130 -9.64 6.50 4.69
C ASN A 130 -8.88 7.81 4.82
N PHE A 131 -8.06 7.92 5.88
CA PHE A 131 -7.33 9.14 6.19
C PHE A 131 -6.43 9.59 5.04
N CYS A 132 -5.76 8.64 4.37
CA CYS A 132 -4.91 8.94 3.23
C CYS A 132 -5.63 9.76 2.16
N PHE A 133 -6.78 9.28 1.66
CA PHE A 133 -7.46 9.93 0.54
C PHE A 133 -8.38 11.08 0.96
N LEU A 134 -8.97 11.02 2.15
CA LEU A 134 -9.98 12.02 2.58
C LEU A 134 -9.41 13.19 3.37
N LYS A 135 -8.26 13.02 4.02
CA LYS A 135 -7.69 14.07 4.88
C LYS A 135 -6.25 14.40 4.52
N TYR A 136 -5.40 13.39 4.36
CA TYR A 136 -3.98 13.60 4.11
C TYR A 136 -3.72 14.29 2.77
N ASN A 137 -4.22 13.72 1.67
CA ASN A 137 -4.00 14.29 0.33
C ASN A 137 -4.75 15.61 0.11
N SER A 138 -5.86 15.83 0.83
CA SER A 138 -6.60 17.08 0.87
C SER A 138 -5.82 18.20 1.52
N PHE A 139 -5.27 17.88 2.69
CA PHE A 139 -4.53 18.82 3.53
C PHE A 139 -3.14 19.12 2.95
N TYR A 140 -2.51 18.09 2.37
CA TYR A 140 -1.15 18.15 1.84
C TYR A 140 -1.10 17.62 0.39
N PRO A 141 -1.72 18.35 -0.57
CA PRO A 141 -1.94 17.88 -1.94
C PRO A 141 -0.65 17.79 -2.76
N ILE A 142 0.42 18.43 -2.31
CA ILE A 142 1.67 18.52 -3.06
C ILE A 142 2.47 17.21 -3.11
N THR A 143 1.99 16.15 -2.44
CA THR A 143 2.69 14.87 -2.38
C THR A 143 2.47 14.00 -3.62
N THR A 144 3.28 12.96 -3.77
CA THR A 144 3.25 12.05 -4.93
C THR A 144 2.54 10.72 -4.61
N ASP A 145 1.91 10.63 -3.45
CA ASP A 145 1.34 9.43 -2.86
C ASP A 145 0.16 8.88 -3.67
N VAL A 146 -0.74 9.75 -4.12
CA VAL A 146 -1.88 9.37 -4.96
C VAL A 146 -1.41 8.83 -6.31
N CYS A 147 -0.47 9.53 -6.97
CA CYS A 147 0.12 9.07 -8.23
C CYS A 147 0.78 7.69 -8.06
N SER A 148 1.52 7.50 -6.97
CA SER A 148 2.17 6.23 -6.62
C SER A 148 1.15 5.09 -6.49
N PHE A 149 0.06 5.32 -5.75
CA PHE A 149 -1.03 4.36 -5.62
C PHE A 149 -1.70 4.04 -6.97
N THR A 150 -2.02 5.06 -7.77
CA THR A 150 -2.66 4.87 -9.09
C THR A 150 -1.78 4.03 -10.02
N VAL A 151 -0.47 4.30 -10.07
CA VAL A 151 0.47 3.51 -10.89
C VAL A 151 0.62 2.09 -10.33
N GLY A 152 0.69 1.92 -9.00
CA GLY A 152 0.74 0.60 -8.36
C GLY A 152 -0.51 -0.25 -8.68
N LEU A 153 -1.70 0.35 -8.62
CA LEU A 153 -2.95 -0.28 -9.00
C LEU A 153 -3.02 -0.60 -10.51
N ALA A 154 -2.49 0.28 -11.36
CA ALA A 154 -2.36 0.02 -12.79
C ALA A 154 -1.41 -1.15 -13.08
N MET A 155 -0.30 -1.26 -12.34
CA MET A 155 0.62 -2.40 -12.44
C MET A 155 -0.05 -3.71 -12.03
N LEU A 156 -0.82 -3.71 -10.92
CA LEU A 156 -1.62 -4.86 -10.53
C LEU A 156 -2.60 -5.25 -11.65
N SER A 157 -3.31 -4.28 -12.24
CA SER A 157 -4.21 -4.56 -13.36
C SER A 157 -3.48 -5.11 -14.59
N ALA A 158 -2.34 -4.54 -14.97
CA ALA A 158 -1.56 -5.00 -16.10
C ALA A 158 -1.03 -6.42 -15.87
N TYR A 159 -0.61 -6.72 -14.63
CA TYR A 159 -0.18 -8.05 -14.21
C TYR A 159 -1.30 -9.08 -14.33
N LEU A 160 -2.48 -8.82 -13.77
CA LEU A 160 -3.60 -9.76 -13.81
C LEU A 160 -4.12 -10.00 -15.23
N VAL A 161 -3.98 -9.01 -16.13
CA VAL A 161 -4.27 -9.17 -17.57
C VAL A 161 -3.16 -9.90 -18.34
N GLY A 162 -1.95 -10.00 -17.77
CA GLY A 162 -0.79 -10.55 -18.46
C GLY A 162 -0.15 -9.60 -19.48
N SER A 163 -0.45 -8.30 -19.42
CA SER A 163 0.09 -7.31 -20.36
C SER A 163 1.51 -6.90 -19.96
N THR A 164 2.50 -7.63 -20.51
CA THR A 164 3.92 -7.34 -20.25
C THR A 164 4.32 -5.95 -20.78
N GLY A 165 3.81 -5.54 -21.94
CA GLY A 165 4.09 -4.22 -22.50
C GLY A 165 3.62 -3.07 -21.60
N ALA A 166 2.41 -3.19 -21.05
CA ALA A 166 1.90 -2.21 -20.07
C ALA A 166 2.75 -2.21 -18.79
N LEU A 167 3.18 -3.37 -18.29
CA LEU A 167 4.10 -3.44 -17.14
C LEU A 167 5.44 -2.76 -17.43
N VAL A 168 6.04 -2.97 -18.60
CA VAL A 168 7.30 -2.29 -19.00
C VAL A 168 7.12 -0.78 -18.99
N LEU A 169 6.06 -0.28 -19.64
CA LEU A 169 5.78 1.16 -19.68
C LEU A 169 5.56 1.74 -18.28
N LEU A 170 4.75 1.07 -17.46
CA LEU A 170 4.48 1.49 -16.08
C LEU A 170 5.73 1.42 -15.20
N THR A 171 6.65 0.48 -15.44
CA THR A 171 7.90 0.35 -14.70
C THR A 171 8.84 1.53 -14.99
N ILE A 172 8.99 1.88 -16.26
CA ILE A 172 9.84 2.99 -16.71
C ILE A 172 9.24 4.33 -16.25
N THR A 173 7.95 4.55 -16.50
CA THR A 173 7.29 5.80 -16.10
C THR A 173 7.16 5.92 -14.58
N GLY A 174 6.87 4.82 -13.89
CA GLY A 174 6.76 4.75 -12.43
C GLY A 174 8.07 5.08 -11.71
N ALA A 175 9.23 4.92 -12.36
CA ALA A 175 10.53 5.29 -11.82
C ALA A 175 10.68 6.77 -11.48
N PHE A 176 9.87 7.63 -12.10
CA PHE A 176 9.84 9.07 -11.87
C PHE A 176 8.64 9.51 -11.03
N VAL A 177 7.78 8.56 -10.61
CA VAL A 177 6.63 8.79 -9.74
C VAL A 177 6.94 8.38 -8.31
N TRP A 178 7.53 7.20 -8.13
CA TRP A 178 7.85 6.67 -6.80
C TRP A 178 9.03 5.69 -6.82
N PRO A 179 9.96 5.76 -5.85
CA PRO A 179 11.19 4.95 -5.85
C PRO A 179 10.97 3.44 -5.91
N LEU A 180 9.85 2.94 -5.39
CA LEU A 180 9.59 1.50 -5.26
C LEU A 180 8.90 0.88 -6.49
N LEU A 181 8.24 1.69 -7.32
CA LEU A 181 7.50 1.20 -8.48
C LEU A 181 8.37 0.43 -9.49
N PRO A 182 9.62 0.84 -9.78
CA PRO A 182 10.50 0.08 -10.67
C PRO A 182 10.80 -1.32 -10.17
N LEU A 183 11.01 -1.47 -8.86
CA LEU A 183 11.24 -2.77 -8.24
C LEU A 183 10.00 -3.65 -8.33
N ILE A 184 8.82 -3.10 -8.02
CA ILE A 184 7.54 -3.82 -8.14
C ILE A 184 7.33 -4.27 -9.58
N GLY A 185 7.48 -3.36 -10.55
CA GLY A 185 7.33 -3.65 -11.97
C GLY A 185 8.30 -4.73 -12.44
N ALA A 186 9.58 -4.66 -12.06
CA ALA A 186 10.58 -5.67 -12.37
C ALA A 186 10.22 -7.06 -11.82
N ILE A 187 9.75 -7.14 -10.56
CA ILE A 187 9.29 -8.40 -9.97
C ILE A 187 8.13 -9.00 -10.79
N LEU A 188 7.14 -8.18 -11.16
CA LEU A 188 5.96 -8.62 -11.91
C LEU A 188 6.29 -9.02 -13.37
N ILE A 189 7.30 -8.40 -13.98
CA ILE A 189 7.82 -8.78 -15.31
C ILE A 189 8.58 -10.11 -15.23
N ALA A 190 9.41 -10.29 -14.21
CA ALA A 190 10.19 -11.50 -14.00
C ALA A 190 9.32 -12.72 -13.70
N LEU A 191 8.23 -12.52 -12.94
CA LEU A 191 7.38 -13.59 -12.39
C LEU A 191 5.92 -13.42 -12.85
N PRO A 192 5.56 -13.81 -14.09
CA PRO A 192 4.28 -13.48 -14.72
C PRO A 192 3.06 -14.08 -14.02
N SER A 193 1.90 -13.48 -14.31
CA SER A 193 0.59 -13.87 -13.75
C SER A 193 0.13 -15.23 -14.24
N GLU A 194 -0.33 -16.05 -13.31
CA GLU A 194 -1.04 -17.29 -13.62
C GLU A 194 -2.47 -17.02 -14.07
N ALA A 195 -3.12 -16.01 -13.50
CA ALA A 195 -4.52 -15.68 -13.80
C ALA A 195 -4.72 -15.37 -15.28
N ALA A 196 -3.73 -14.73 -15.92
CA ALA A 196 -3.77 -14.40 -17.34
C ALA A 196 -3.60 -15.61 -18.27
N SER A 197 -2.95 -16.68 -17.81
CA SER A 197 -2.62 -17.83 -18.65
C SER A 197 -3.81 -18.75 -18.93
N GLY A 198 -4.95 -18.54 -18.26
CA GLY A 198 -6.17 -19.34 -18.44
C GLY A 198 -6.01 -20.82 -18.09
N GLN A 199 -4.83 -21.25 -17.62
CA GLN A 199 -4.57 -22.64 -17.26
C GLN A 199 -5.41 -22.98 -16.02
N PRO A 200 -6.45 -23.83 -16.14
CA PRO A 200 -7.29 -24.19 -15.01
C PRO A 200 -6.41 -24.91 -13.99
N ARG A 201 -6.21 -24.28 -12.83
CA ARG A 201 -5.41 -24.91 -11.79
C ARG A 201 -6.26 -25.99 -11.11
N ARG A 202 -6.07 -27.26 -11.51
CA ARG A 202 -6.38 -28.43 -10.66
C ARG A 202 -5.42 -28.43 -9.47
N ALA A 203 -5.63 -27.53 -8.52
CA ALA A 203 -5.01 -27.61 -7.21
C ALA A 203 -5.88 -28.49 -6.32
N THR A 204 -5.96 -29.79 -6.63
CA THR A 204 -6.27 -30.76 -5.58
C THR A 204 -5.01 -30.79 -4.70
N ILE A 205 -4.92 -29.86 -3.76
CA ILE A 205 -4.05 -30.02 -2.60
C ILE A 205 -4.65 -31.23 -1.89
N SER A 206 -4.16 -32.44 -2.17
CA SER A 206 -4.53 -33.58 -1.35
C SER A 206 -4.11 -33.23 0.07
N ILE A 207 -5.05 -33.32 1.02
CA ILE A 207 -4.80 -33.03 2.44
C ILE A 207 -3.73 -33.99 3.01
N GLU A 208 -3.51 -35.12 2.34
CA GLU A 208 -2.41 -36.05 2.58
C GLU A 208 -1.02 -35.51 2.16
N ALA A 209 -0.95 -34.38 1.46
CA ALA A 209 0.30 -33.71 1.10
C ALA A 209 0.95 -33.00 2.30
N ASN A 210 1.61 -33.84 3.09
CA ASN A 210 2.96 -33.68 3.62
C ASN A 210 3.17 -32.70 4.79
N ALA A 211 3.25 -33.29 5.99
CA ALA A 211 3.87 -32.70 7.18
C ALA A 211 5.23 -32.03 6.90
N SER A 212 5.98 -32.51 5.89
CA SER A 212 7.22 -31.88 5.44
C SER A 212 7.02 -30.46 4.87
N ARG A 213 5.93 -30.19 4.14
CA ARG A 213 5.62 -28.83 3.64
C ARG A 213 5.31 -27.88 4.77
N LEU A 214 4.49 -28.31 5.72
CA LEU A 214 4.18 -27.52 6.92
C LEU A 214 5.46 -27.24 7.71
N ARG A 215 6.33 -28.25 7.90
CA ARG A 215 7.63 -28.09 8.56
C ARG A 215 8.51 -27.06 7.85
N THR A 216 8.62 -27.10 6.52
CA THR A 216 9.42 -26.10 5.77
C THR A 216 8.84 -24.70 5.91
N ARG A 217 7.51 -24.53 5.85
CA ARG A 217 6.86 -23.22 6.04
C ARG A 217 7.07 -22.67 7.45
N LEU A 218 6.97 -23.52 8.47
CA LEU A 218 7.24 -23.16 9.86
C LEU A 218 8.71 -22.78 10.06
N LEU A 219 9.64 -23.52 9.45
CA LEU A 219 11.07 -23.23 9.51
C LEU A 219 11.39 -21.88 8.87
N LEU A 220 10.89 -21.62 7.65
CA LEU A 220 11.10 -20.36 6.94
C LEU A 220 10.49 -19.17 7.68
N GLY A 221 9.27 -19.32 8.21
CA GLY A 221 8.65 -18.27 9.01
C GLY A 221 9.39 -18.01 10.31
N THR A 222 9.77 -19.07 11.04
CA THR A 222 10.56 -18.94 12.28
C THR A 222 11.90 -18.26 12.01
N ALA A 223 12.63 -18.69 10.98
CA ALA A 223 13.90 -18.08 10.58
C ALA A 223 13.74 -16.60 10.20
N SER A 224 12.70 -16.26 9.45
CA SER A 224 12.41 -14.87 9.04
C SER A 224 12.06 -14.00 10.26
N GLY A 225 11.25 -14.53 11.19
CA GLY A 225 10.90 -13.84 12.42
C GLY A 225 12.10 -13.61 13.32
N LEU A 226 12.96 -14.62 13.51
CA LEU A 226 14.21 -14.49 14.27
C LEU A 226 15.19 -13.51 13.62
N ALA A 227 15.28 -13.47 12.29
CA ALA A 227 16.11 -12.50 11.59
C ALA A 227 15.65 -11.06 11.85
N VAL A 228 14.34 -10.82 11.88
CA VAL A 228 13.76 -9.51 12.23
C VAL A 228 14.01 -9.17 13.70
N VAL A 229 13.85 -10.13 14.61
CA VAL A 229 14.18 -9.95 16.04
C VAL A 229 15.64 -9.53 16.21
N ALA A 230 16.57 -10.23 15.56
CA ALA A 230 18.00 -9.93 15.63
C ALA A 230 18.31 -8.54 15.04
N ALA A 231 17.78 -8.23 13.85
CA ALA A 231 18.02 -6.96 13.18
C ALA A 231 17.43 -5.77 13.95
N ALA A 232 16.20 -5.88 14.44
CA ALA A 232 15.55 -4.85 15.24
C ALA A 232 16.25 -4.66 16.58
N SER A 233 16.70 -5.74 17.23
CA SER A 233 17.50 -5.65 18.47
C SER A 233 18.83 -4.96 18.25
N TYR A 234 19.53 -5.27 17.15
CA TYR A 234 20.78 -4.59 16.78
C TYR A 234 20.56 -3.10 16.56
N VAL A 235 19.54 -2.72 15.77
CA VAL A 235 19.24 -1.31 15.51
C VAL A 235 18.84 -0.59 16.80
N HIS A 236 18.02 -1.22 17.65
CA HIS A 236 17.50 -0.57 18.84
C HIS A 236 18.55 -0.46 19.97
N TYR A 237 19.33 -1.51 20.24
CA TYR A 237 20.24 -1.56 21.39
C TYR A 237 21.72 -1.35 21.07
N VAL A 238 22.16 -1.58 19.82
CA VAL A 238 23.60 -1.60 19.48
C VAL A 238 24.00 -0.43 18.59
N SER A 239 23.25 -0.13 17.53
CA SER A 239 23.68 0.89 16.56
C SER A 239 23.53 2.33 17.09
N GLY A 240 22.75 2.53 18.16
CA GLY A 240 22.39 3.87 18.66
C GLY A 240 21.51 4.67 17.70
N PHE A 241 21.03 4.06 16.61
CA PHE A 241 20.18 4.74 15.65
C PHE A 241 18.81 5.03 16.27
N ARG A 242 18.34 6.26 16.11
CA ARG A 242 17.02 6.71 16.57
C ARG A 242 16.40 7.54 15.47
N HIS A 243 15.30 7.06 14.90
CA HIS A 243 14.56 7.87 13.95
C HIS A 243 13.88 9.02 14.69
N PRO A 244 13.77 10.22 14.11
CA PRO A 244 13.03 11.32 14.72
C PRO A 244 11.53 10.98 14.98
N GLY A 245 10.86 11.63 15.94
CA GLY A 245 9.43 11.49 16.26
C GLY A 245 9.15 11.12 17.72
N THR A 246 8.02 10.45 18.01
CA THR A 246 7.70 10.00 19.39
C THR A 246 8.79 9.07 19.92
N PRO A 247 9.41 9.36 21.07
CA PRO A 247 10.45 8.51 21.63
C PRO A 247 9.88 7.12 21.93
N PRO A 248 10.66 6.03 21.77
CA PRO A 248 10.19 4.67 22.10
C PRO A 248 9.88 4.52 23.60
N LEU A 249 8.95 3.62 23.95
CA LEU A 249 8.85 3.11 25.32
C LEU A 249 9.90 2.02 25.50
N ASP A 250 11.09 2.39 25.95
CA ASP A 250 12.24 1.49 26.04
C ASP A 250 11.92 0.20 26.83
N TRP A 251 11.09 0.29 27.88
CA TRP A 251 10.66 -0.87 28.66
C TRP A 251 9.71 -1.84 27.91
N LEU A 252 9.04 -1.37 26.84
CA LEU A 252 8.23 -2.20 25.94
C LEU A 252 8.98 -2.64 24.68
N ALA A 253 10.16 -2.10 24.41
CA ALA A 253 10.93 -2.41 23.20
C ALA A 253 11.15 -3.92 22.99
N PRO A 254 11.48 -4.75 24.01
CA PRO A 254 11.59 -6.20 23.83
C PRO A 254 10.30 -6.84 23.30
N LEU A 255 9.14 -6.43 23.84
CA LEU A 255 7.84 -6.92 23.39
C LEU A 255 7.55 -6.46 21.96
N SER A 256 7.82 -5.20 21.62
CA SER A 256 7.65 -4.67 20.26
C SER A 256 8.48 -5.46 19.24
N ILE A 257 9.73 -5.77 19.56
CA ILE A 257 10.64 -6.56 18.73
C ILE A 257 10.10 -7.98 18.51
N VAL A 258 9.64 -8.64 19.58
CA VAL A 258 9.06 -9.99 19.50
C VAL A 258 7.77 -9.97 18.67
N VAL A 259 6.91 -8.96 18.83
CA VAL A 259 5.69 -8.81 18.03
C VAL A 259 6.01 -8.59 16.55
N ALA A 260 7.00 -7.75 16.23
CA ALA A 260 7.45 -7.55 14.84
C ALA A 260 7.98 -8.83 14.21
N GLY A 261 8.81 -9.60 14.94
CA GLY A 261 9.31 -10.90 14.50
C GLY A 261 8.20 -11.93 14.31
N ALA A 262 7.28 -12.04 15.27
CA ALA A 262 6.14 -12.94 15.20
C ALA A 262 5.22 -12.61 14.02
N TYR A 263 4.98 -11.32 13.75
CA TYR A 263 4.22 -10.84 12.60
C TYR A 263 4.84 -11.32 11.28
N ILE A 264 6.13 -11.04 11.05
CA ILE A 264 6.81 -11.47 9.82
C ILE A 264 6.84 -13.00 9.71
N GLY A 265 7.13 -13.71 10.80
CA GLY A 265 7.16 -15.16 10.79
C GLY A 265 5.81 -15.77 10.43
N ALA A 266 4.72 -15.29 11.03
CA ALA A 266 3.37 -15.74 10.73
C ALA A 266 2.98 -15.43 9.27
N CYS A 267 3.27 -14.22 8.79
CA CYS A 267 2.99 -13.84 7.41
C CYS A 267 3.74 -14.71 6.39
N VAL A 268 5.03 -14.96 6.61
CA VAL A 268 5.86 -15.81 5.74
C VAL A 268 5.38 -17.26 5.75
N THR A 269 5.10 -17.83 6.92
CA THR A 269 4.58 -19.22 7.05
C THR A 269 3.27 -19.41 6.29
N LEU A 270 2.37 -18.44 6.36
CA LEU A 270 1.05 -18.53 5.73
C LEU A 270 1.08 -18.18 4.25
N LEU A 271 2.00 -17.32 3.80
CA LEU A 271 2.05 -16.85 2.42
C LEU A 271 2.86 -17.79 1.50
N ILE A 272 4.05 -18.22 1.91
CA ILE A 272 4.97 -18.99 1.05
C ILE A 272 4.58 -20.47 0.99
N ASP A 273 4.59 -21.05 -0.22
CA ASP A 273 4.55 -22.49 -0.44
C ASP A 273 5.84 -23.00 -1.12
N PRO A 274 6.91 -23.26 -0.35
CA PRO A 274 8.26 -23.37 -0.89
C PRO A 274 8.45 -24.57 -1.84
N ALA A 275 7.75 -25.68 -1.56
CA ALA A 275 7.84 -26.88 -2.39
C ALA A 275 7.21 -26.67 -3.78
N PHE A 276 6.17 -25.84 -3.87
CA PHE A 276 5.53 -25.54 -5.14
C PHE A 276 6.35 -24.53 -5.95
N GLU A 277 6.83 -23.47 -5.30
CA GLU A 277 7.52 -22.38 -6.00
C GLU A 277 8.89 -22.78 -6.55
N ILE A 278 9.72 -23.50 -5.78
CA ILE A 278 11.09 -23.86 -6.20
C ILE A 278 11.06 -24.84 -7.37
N ARG A 279 10.28 -25.91 -7.26
CA ARG A 279 10.19 -26.94 -8.31
C ARG A 279 9.75 -26.32 -9.63
N ARG A 280 8.76 -25.44 -9.58
CA ARG A 280 8.27 -24.74 -10.77
C ARG A 280 9.31 -23.82 -11.39
N LEU A 281 10.09 -23.11 -10.57
CA LEU A 281 11.15 -22.24 -11.07
C LEU A 281 12.21 -23.05 -11.83
N ILE A 282 12.52 -24.25 -11.33
CA ILE A 282 13.45 -25.20 -11.95
C ILE A 282 12.87 -25.76 -13.25
N ASP A 283 11.63 -26.26 -13.22
CA ASP A 283 10.97 -26.92 -14.37
C ASP A 283 10.81 -25.96 -15.58
N HIS A 284 10.74 -24.65 -15.33
CA HIS A 284 10.61 -23.61 -16.36
C HIS A 284 11.79 -22.63 -16.38
N LEU A 285 12.98 -23.05 -15.93
CA LEU A 285 14.14 -22.17 -15.77
C LEU A 285 14.47 -21.33 -17.03
N PRO A 286 14.48 -21.87 -18.27
CA PRO A 286 14.78 -21.05 -19.46
C PRO A 286 13.77 -19.93 -19.71
N PHE A 287 12.49 -20.17 -19.39
CA PHE A 287 11.43 -19.17 -19.53
C PHE A 287 11.62 -18.05 -18.49
N TYR A 288 11.82 -18.41 -17.21
CA TYR A 288 12.07 -17.44 -16.16
C TYR A 288 13.38 -16.68 -16.37
N ALA A 289 14.44 -17.31 -16.85
CA ALA A 289 15.71 -16.65 -17.15
C ALA A 289 15.55 -15.51 -18.16
N ARG A 290 14.79 -15.73 -19.25
CA ARG A 290 14.48 -14.68 -20.23
C ARG A 290 13.67 -13.54 -19.62
N ARG A 291 12.70 -13.86 -18.77
CA ARG A 291 11.87 -12.86 -18.08
C ARG A 291 12.67 -12.05 -17.06
N ILE A 292 13.56 -12.69 -16.31
CA ILE A 292 14.49 -12.05 -15.37
C ILE A 292 15.46 -11.15 -16.12
N ALA A 293 16.00 -11.59 -17.26
CA ALA A 293 16.85 -10.74 -18.10
C ALA A 293 16.09 -9.51 -18.59
N LEU A 294 14.86 -9.68 -19.09
CA LEU A 294 14.01 -8.56 -19.49
C LEU A 294 13.73 -7.61 -18.30
N ALA A 295 13.37 -8.13 -17.14
CA ALA A 295 13.15 -7.34 -15.94
C ALA A 295 14.41 -6.56 -15.53
N GLY A 296 15.59 -7.19 -15.61
CA GLY A 296 16.87 -6.56 -15.34
C GLY A 296 17.18 -5.41 -16.31
N VAL A 297 16.95 -5.61 -17.62
CA VAL A 297 17.10 -4.55 -18.63
C VAL A 297 16.12 -3.40 -18.37
N VAL A 298 14.84 -3.70 -18.12
CA VAL A 298 13.83 -2.68 -17.86
C VAL A 298 14.13 -1.90 -16.58
N LEU A 299 14.56 -2.59 -15.52
CA LEU A 299 14.99 -1.94 -14.28
C LEU A 299 16.21 -1.05 -14.51
N ALA A 300 17.21 -1.54 -15.24
CA ALA A 300 18.38 -0.74 -15.60
C ALA A 300 17.98 0.50 -16.40
N LEU A 301 17.11 0.37 -17.41
CA LEU A 301 16.60 1.50 -18.19
C LEU A 301 15.79 2.49 -17.35
N ALA A 302 15.00 2.01 -16.40
CA ALA A 302 14.24 2.83 -15.47
C ALA A 302 15.14 3.60 -14.50
N MET A 303 16.23 2.98 -14.04
CA MET A 303 17.16 3.55 -13.06
C MET A 303 18.27 4.39 -13.68
N LEU A 304 18.68 4.10 -14.91
CA LEU A 304 19.81 4.76 -15.58
C LEU A 304 19.66 6.31 -15.61
N PRO A 305 18.50 6.89 -15.96
CA PRO A 305 18.32 8.34 -15.89
C PRO A 305 18.50 8.90 -14.48
N LEU A 306 18.08 8.15 -13.45
CA LEU A 306 18.26 8.56 -12.06
C LEU A 306 19.74 8.65 -11.71
N TRP A 307 20.56 7.70 -12.17
CA TRP A 307 21.99 7.68 -11.95
C TRP A 307 22.76 8.73 -12.77
N LEU A 308 22.35 8.96 -14.02
CA LEU A 308 23.04 9.90 -14.91
C LEU A 308 22.72 11.37 -14.61
N LEU A 309 21.51 11.64 -14.11
CA LEU A 309 21.04 13.01 -13.88
C LEU A 309 21.18 13.44 -12.42
N ALA A 310 21.19 12.51 -11.47
CA ALA A 310 21.45 12.85 -10.07
C ALA A 310 22.96 13.04 -9.84
N SER A 311 23.27 14.09 -9.11
CA SER A 311 24.63 14.58 -8.85
C SER A 311 24.89 14.74 -7.36
N ARG A 312 23.82 14.84 -6.56
CA ARG A 312 23.91 14.85 -5.11
C ARG A 312 23.93 13.43 -4.57
N PRO A 313 24.67 13.18 -3.47
CA PRO A 313 24.56 11.91 -2.77
C PRO A 313 23.10 11.64 -2.37
N PRO A 314 22.64 10.38 -2.40
CA PRO A 314 21.28 10.04 -2.02
C PRO A 314 21.02 10.47 -0.58
N ARG A 315 20.06 11.37 -0.38
CA ARG A 315 19.65 11.80 0.97
C ARG A 315 19.14 10.62 1.80
N ASN A 316 18.44 9.70 1.13
CA ASN A 316 17.96 8.47 1.72
C ASN A 316 18.83 7.30 1.23
N ASN A 317 19.75 6.87 2.09
CA ASN A 317 20.48 5.63 1.88
C ASN A 317 19.55 4.43 2.20
N PRO A 318 19.49 3.37 1.36
CA PRO A 318 18.74 2.15 1.66
C PRO A 318 19.03 1.56 3.06
N ALA A 319 20.26 1.68 3.55
CA ALA A 319 20.62 1.26 4.90
C ALA A 319 19.93 2.10 5.98
N LEU A 320 19.89 3.43 5.82
CA LEU A 320 19.17 4.33 6.72
C LEU A 320 17.66 4.07 6.67
N PHE A 321 17.12 3.80 5.48
CA PHE A 321 15.72 3.43 5.32
C PHE A 321 15.39 2.13 6.06
N LEU A 322 16.23 1.10 5.96
CA LEU A 322 16.03 -0.15 6.69
C LEU A 322 16.18 0.03 8.21
N GLN A 323 17.14 0.83 8.65
CA GLN A 323 17.29 1.19 10.06
C GLN A 323 16.06 1.95 10.58
N ALA A 324 15.54 2.91 9.81
CA ALA A 324 14.30 3.63 10.13
C ALA A 324 13.08 2.70 10.21
N LEU A 325 12.94 1.79 9.24
CA LEU A 325 11.88 0.79 9.21
C LEU A 325 11.92 -0.10 10.47
N LEU A 326 13.10 -0.58 10.86
CA LEU A 326 13.26 -1.40 12.05
C LEU A 326 13.06 -0.60 13.34
N ASP A 327 13.71 0.57 13.48
CA ASP A 327 13.58 1.44 14.67
C ASP A 327 12.12 1.81 14.94
N THR A 328 11.41 2.29 13.90
CA THR A 328 10.01 2.71 14.05
C THR A 328 9.08 1.55 14.42
N SER A 329 9.39 0.31 14.01
CA SER A 329 8.64 -0.89 14.40
C SER A 329 8.78 -1.24 15.89
N THR A 330 9.83 -0.76 16.57
CA THR A 330 10.12 -1.07 17.98
C THR A 330 9.51 -0.11 18.98
N ARG A 331 8.94 1.03 18.51
CA ARG A 331 8.46 2.09 19.40
C ARG A 331 7.35 1.63 20.34
N ALA A 332 6.42 0.83 19.82
CA ALA A 332 5.34 0.23 20.60
C ALA A 332 4.96 -1.14 20.03
N PRO A 333 4.39 -2.04 20.84
CA PRO A 333 3.93 -3.33 20.37
C PRO A 333 2.92 -3.18 19.23
N GLY A 334 3.28 -3.69 18.05
CA GLY A 334 2.41 -3.64 16.87
C GLY A 334 2.10 -2.23 16.35
N ILE A 335 2.91 -1.21 16.68
CA ILE A 335 2.68 0.19 16.24
C ILE A 335 2.47 0.31 14.74
N PHE A 336 3.14 -0.50 13.93
CA PHE A 336 3.00 -0.51 12.49
C PHE A 336 1.59 -0.90 12.03
N LEU A 337 0.95 -1.91 12.64
CA LEU A 337 -0.44 -2.27 12.33
C LEU A 337 -1.41 -1.17 12.76
N VAL A 338 -1.17 -0.56 13.92
CA VAL A 338 -1.99 0.54 14.45
C VAL A 338 -1.90 1.76 13.53
N ALA A 339 -0.69 2.10 13.07
CA ALA A 339 -0.44 3.19 12.13
C ALA A 339 -1.06 2.92 10.75
N HIS A 340 -0.96 1.69 10.24
CA HIS A 340 -1.62 1.31 9.00
C HIS A 340 -3.14 1.39 9.12
N PHE A 341 -3.71 1.00 10.26
CA PHE A 341 -5.14 1.16 10.53
C PHE A 341 -5.54 2.63 10.62
N ALA A 342 -4.77 3.47 11.31
CA ALA A 342 -5.02 4.91 11.38
C ALA A 342 -5.01 5.58 10.00
N PHE A 343 -4.09 5.14 9.13
CA PHE A 343 -3.88 5.76 7.81
C PHE A 343 -4.78 5.20 6.71
N PHE A 344 -4.88 3.86 6.60
CA PHE A 344 -5.66 3.16 5.57
C PHE A 344 -7.06 2.73 6.04
N GLY A 345 -7.37 2.87 7.33
CA GLY A 345 -8.68 2.56 7.89
C GLY A 345 -8.95 1.06 8.05
N PRO A 346 -10.23 0.63 7.98
CA PRO A 346 -10.65 -0.72 8.35
C PRO A 346 -10.20 -1.83 7.39
N ILE A 347 -9.59 -1.51 6.25
CA ILE A 347 -9.02 -2.52 5.33
C ILE A 347 -7.91 -3.34 6.01
N VAL A 348 -7.17 -2.77 6.96
CA VAL A 348 -6.13 -3.47 7.71
C VAL A 348 -6.73 -4.56 8.59
N ALA A 349 -7.85 -4.26 9.27
CA ALA A 349 -8.58 -5.23 10.07
C ALA A 349 -9.20 -6.33 9.19
N LEU A 350 -9.78 -5.95 8.04
CA LEU A 350 -10.32 -6.89 7.06
C LEU A 350 -9.26 -7.87 6.57
N ALA A 351 -8.12 -7.36 6.09
CA ALA A 351 -7.00 -8.16 5.60
C ALA A 351 -6.43 -9.10 6.68
N SER A 352 -6.38 -8.64 7.93
CA SER A 352 -5.93 -9.45 9.07
C SER A 352 -6.90 -10.59 9.38
N CYS A 353 -8.22 -10.32 9.39
CA CYS A 353 -9.24 -11.34 9.66
C CYS A 353 -9.33 -12.39 8.54
N CYS A 354 -9.11 -11.97 7.28
CA CYS A 354 -9.13 -12.86 6.12
C CYS A 354 -7.73 -13.26 5.64
N PHE A 355 -6.70 -13.22 6.50
CA PHE A 355 -5.31 -13.36 6.06
C PHE A 355 -5.04 -14.72 5.38
N THR A 356 -5.58 -15.82 5.88
CA THR A 356 -5.41 -17.15 5.24
C THR A 356 -6.07 -17.21 3.84
N PRO A 357 -7.36 -16.84 3.66
CA PRO A 357 -7.97 -16.68 2.33
C PRO A 357 -7.24 -15.68 1.41
N LEU A 358 -6.75 -14.58 1.96
CA LEU A 358 -5.94 -13.57 1.26
C LEU A 358 -4.67 -14.22 0.68
N CYS A 359 -3.88 -14.92 1.50
CA CYS A 359 -2.69 -15.62 1.04
C CYS A 359 -3.01 -16.66 -0.04
N GLY A 360 -4.13 -17.37 0.08
CA GLY A 360 -4.62 -18.27 -0.96
C GLY A 360 -4.93 -17.56 -2.28
N THR A 361 -5.52 -16.38 -2.22
CA THR A 361 -5.80 -15.54 -3.41
C THR A 361 -4.51 -15.01 -4.05
N ILE A 362 -3.56 -14.52 -3.24
CA ILE A 362 -2.25 -14.05 -3.72
C ILE A 362 -1.50 -15.18 -4.44
N ARG A 363 -1.44 -16.39 -3.85
CA ARG A 363 -0.79 -17.56 -4.49
C ARG A 363 -1.47 -18.00 -5.78
N ARG A 364 -2.79 -17.83 -5.90
CA ARG A 364 -3.55 -18.16 -7.12
C ARG A 364 -3.26 -17.18 -8.26
N TRP A 365 -2.90 -15.94 -7.96
CA TRP A 365 -2.55 -14.97 -8.99
C TRP A 365 -1.12 -15.12 -9.51
N GLY A 366 -0.23 -15.76 -8.74
CA GLY A 366 1.07 -16.24 -9.19
C GLY A 366 2.26 -15.78 -8.34
N PRO A 367 3.48 -16.23 -8.69
CA PRO A 367 4.69 -15.99 -7.92
C PRO A 367 5.08 -14.51 -7.84
N GLY A 368 4.76 -13.72 -8.87
CA GLY A 368 4.97 -12.27 -8.85
C GLY A 368 4.15 -11.58 -7.77
N MET A 369 2.89 -11.98 -7.59
CA MET A 369 2.05 -11.49 -6.51
C MET A 369 2.56 -11.92 -5.13
N VAL A 370 3.06 -13.15 -4.99
CA VAL A 370 3.68 -13.63 -3.74
C VAL A 370 4.91 -12.78 -3.40
N ALA A 371 5.79 -12.53 -4.37
CA ALA A 371 7.00 -11.73 -4.17
C ALA A 371 6.69 -10.27 -3.82
N VAL A 372 5.74 -9.62 -4.51
CA VAL A 372 5.31 -8.26 -4.18
C VAL A 372 4.61 -8.20 -2.82
N ALA A 373 3.80 -9.21 -2.46
CA ALA A 373 3.18 -9.29 -1.14
C ALA A 373 4.23 -9.46 -0.03
N LEU A 374 5.26 -10.28 -0.21
CA LEU A 374 6.38 -10.39 0.74
C LEU A 374 7.12 -9.07 0.92
N LEU A 375 7.45 -8.40 -0.18
CA LEU A 375 8.03 -7.05 -0.15
C LEU A 375 7.13 -6.10 0.65
N THR A 376 5.82 -6.14 0.41
CA THR A 376 4.83 -5.31 1.11
C THR A 376 4.78 -5.62 2.60
N ILE A 377 4.80 -6.90 2.99
CA ILE A 377 4.80 -7.33 4.39
C ILE A 377 6.07 -6.86 5.11
N ILE A 378 7.24 -6.92 4.48
CA ILE A 378 8.48 -6.40 5.06
C ILE A 378 8.39 -4.87 5.24
N LEU A 379 7.94 -4.16 4.21
CA LEU A 379 7.77 -2.70 4.26
C LEU A 379 6.72 -2.27 5.29
N SER A 380 5.73 -3.13 5.57
CA SER A 380 4.71 -2.89 6.61
C SER A 380 5.21 -2.94 8.04
N LEU A 381 6.50 -3.23 8.28
CA LEU A 381 7.10 -2.99 9.59
C LEU A 381 7.33 -1.49 9.85
N GLY A 382 7.49 -0.71 8.79
CA GLY A 382 7.65 0.73 8.91
C GLY A 382 6.34 1.36 9.37
N ALA A 383 6.37 2.13 10.46
CA ALA A 383 5.16 2.77 10.97
C ALA A 383 4.63 3.84 10.01
N GLU A 384 5.45 4.37 9.11
CA GLU A 384 5.05 5.41 8.16
C GLU A 384 4.30 4.82 6.95
N SER A 385 3.00 4.58 7.13
CA SER A 385 2.08 3.95 6.16
C SER A 385 2.17 4.50 4.74
N ARG A 386 2.39 5.81 4.58
CA ARG A 386 2.45 6.47 3.27
C ARG A 386 3.61 5.98 2.39
N GLN A 387 4.64 5.38 2.97
CA GLN A 387 5.74 4.77 2.21
C GLN A 387 5.28 3.56 1.37
N MET A 388 4.13 2.96 1.72
CA MET A 388 3.55 1.78 1.08
C MET A 388 2.44 2.09 0.06
N MET A 389 2.29 3.34 -0.37
CA MET A 389 1.18 3.73 -1.26
C MET A 389 1.13 2.93 -2.57
N ALA A 390 2.30 2.65 -3.17
CA ALA A 390 2.39 1.79 -4.36
C ALA A 390 1.94 0.34 -4.09
N ASN A 391 2.04 -0.13 -2.85
CA ASN A 391 1.84 -1.51 -2.46
C ASN A 391 0.43 -1.80 -1.94
N LEU A 392 -0.31 -0.77 -1.49
CA LEU A 392 -1.63 -0.92 -0.88
C LEU A 392 -2.57 -1.80 -1.71
N ALA A 393 -2.61 -1.59 -3.03
CA ALA A 393 -3.44 -2.35 -3.95
C ALA A 393 -3.13 -3.87 -3.94
N PHE A 394 -1.87 -4.25 -3.74
CA PHE A 394 -1.42 -5.65 -3.77
C PHE A 394 -1.85 -6.47 -2.56
N ILE A 395 -2.32 -5.81 -1.49
CA ILE A 395 -2.90 -6.45 -0.31
C ILE A 395 -4.41 -6.23 -0.26
N ALA A 396 -4.86 -4.99 -0.47
CA ALA A 396 -6.27 -4.64 -0.34
C ALA A 396 -7.14 -5.33 -1.39
N VAL A 397 -6.75 -5.32 -2.67
CA VAL A 397 -7.55 -5.95 -3.75
C VAL A 397 -7.70 -7.46 -3.53
N PRO A 398 -6.63 -8.24 -3.27
CA PRO A 398 -6.82 -9.65 -2.94
C PRO A 398 -7.54 -9.90 -1.62
N ALA A 399 -7.49 -8.98 -0.63
CA ALA A 399 -8.30 -9.09 0.59
C ALA A 399 -9.80 -8.97 0.26
N ILE A 400 -10.17 -8.01 -0.58
CA ILE A 400 -11.55 -7.80 -1.05
C ILE A 400 -12.02 -9.01 -1.88
N ALA A 401 -11.17 -9.52 -2.78
CA ALA A 401 -11.49 -10.70 -3.59
C ALA A 401 -11.61 -11.98 -2.74
N ALA A 402 -10.82 -12.10 -1.66
CA ALA A 402 -10.88 -13.22 -0.73
C ALA A 402 -12.06 -13.12 0.25
N TRP A 403 -12.62 -11.91 0.45
CA TRP A 403 -13.74 -11.69 1.36
C TRP A 403 -15.04 -12.28 0.81
N ARG A 404 -15.67 -13.13 1.60
CA ARG A 404 -16.99 -13.73 1.29
C ARG A 404 -18.11 -12.83 1.81
N THR A 405 -19.23 -12.82 1.10
CA THR A 405 -20.39 -11.99 1.48
C THR A 405 -20.90 -12.42 2.86
N PRO A 406 -20.93 -11.53 3.86
CA PRO A 406 -21.36 -11.89 5.22
C PRO A 406 -22.88 -12.13 5.26
N ARG A 407 -23.38 -12.73 6.35
CA ARG A 407 -24.82 -13.01 6.55
C ARG A 407 -25.69 -11.75 6.42
N ARG A 408 -25.17 -10.59 6.86
CA ARG A 408 -25.85 -9.29 6.85
C ARG A 408 -25.01 -8.25 6.09
N PRO A 409 -24.94 -8.32 4.75
CA PRO A 409 -23.98 -7.54 3.96
C PRO A 409 -24.23 -6.03 4.00
N ARG A 410 -25.49 -5.59 4.07
CA ARG A 410 -25.82 -4.16 4.16
C ARG A 410 -25.38 -3.54 5.48
N LEU A 411 -25.64 -4.22 6.60
CA LEU A 411 -25.25 -3.75 7.92
C LEU A 411 -23.72 -3.75 8.06
N PHE A 412 -23.06 -4.81 7.59
CA PHE A 412 -21.60 -4.87 7.56
C PHE A 412 -21.01 -3.70 6.78
N LEU A 413 -21.50 -3.46 5.55
CA LEU A 413 -21.02 -2.36 4.72
C LEU A 413 -21.27 -0.99 5.36
N LEU A 414 -22.44 -0.78 5.97
CA LEU A 414 -22.74 0.46 6.69
C LEU A 414 -21.77 0.71 7.84
N LEU A 415 -21.54 -0.30 8.68
CA LEU A 415 -20.60 -0.21 9.81
C LEU A 415 -19.17 -0.01 9.32
N PHE A 416 -18.76 -0.72 8.27
CA PHE A 416 -17.45 -0.58 7.67
C PHE A 416 -17.24 0.85 7.14
N CYS A 417 -18.21 1.40 6.41
CA CYS A 417 -18.19 2.79 5.95
C CYS A 417 -18.17 3.80 7.12
N ALA A 418 -18.94 3.55 8.18
CA ALA A 418 -18.95 4.43 9.35
C ALA A 418 -17.59 4.46 10.05
N ILE A 419 -16.95 3.30 10.24
CA ILE A 419 -15.60 3.19 10.81
C ILE A 419 -14.57 3.85 9.89
N ALA A 420 -14.65 3.60 8.58
CA ALA A 420 -13.82 4.24 7.56
C ALA A 420 -13.89 5.77 7.62
N LEU A 421 -15.10 6.34 7.66
CA LEU A 421 -15.31 7.79 7.79
C LEU A 421 -14.81 8.33 9.13
N ALA A 422 -15.08 7.64 10.23
CA ALA A 422 -14.62 8.04 11.56
C ALA A 422 -13.08 8.08 11.62
N THR A 423 -12.42 7.01 11.17
CA THR A 423 -10.94 6.89 11.14
C THR A 423 -10.29 7.80 10.12
N SER A 424 -11.01 8.22 9.07
CA SER A 424 -10.48 9.16 8.07
C SER A 424 -10.23 10.56 8.61
N ARG A 425 -10.86 10.94 9.73
CA ARG A 425 -10.75 12.27 10.35
C ARG A 425 -11.09 13.43 9.40
N VAL A 426 -11.82 13.17 8.31
CA VAL A 426 -12.25 14.22 7.36
C VAL A 426 -13.12 15.30 8.04
N TRP A 427 -13.79 14.93 9.13
CA TRP A 427 -14.63 15.80 9.95
C TRP A 427 -13.86 16.72 10.90
N ILE A 428 -12.53 16.55 11.07
CA ILE A 428 -11.72 17.41 11.94
C ILE A 428 -11.26 18.63 11.15
N ILE A 429 -11.58 19.82 11.68
CA ILE A 429 -11.17 21.12 11.18
C ILE A 429 -9.99 21.61 12.02
N LEU A 430 -8.85 21.89 11.38
CA LEU A 430 -7.65 22.47 11.97
C LEU A 430 -7.62 23.97 11.66
N ASP A 431 -7.58 24.80 12.68
CA ASP A 431 -7.42 26.25 12.56
C ASP A 431 -5.93 26.57 12.35
N LEU A 432 -5.48 26.56 11.10
CA LEU A 432 -4.05 26.60 10.78
C LEU A 432 -3.39 27.96 11.03
N ASP A 433 -4.15 29.05 10.94
CA ASP A 433 -3.63 30.41 11.10
C ASP A 433 -3.13 30.68 12.52
N ARG A 434 -3.53 29.84 13.48
CA ARG A 434 -3.14 29.94 14.90
C ARG A 434 -2.08 28.93 15.31
N LEU A 435 -1.63 28.08 14.40
CA LEU A 435 -0.72 26.99 14.73
C LEU A 435 0.71 27.33 14.37
N GLU A 436 1.54 27.40 15.40
CA GLU A 436 2.98 27.39 15.19
C GLU A 436 3.42 26.05 14.63
N PHE A 437 4.37 26.14 13.70
CA PHE A 437 4.89 24.99 12.99
C PHE A 437 6.33 24.74 13.43
N THR A 438 6.49 23.92 14.46
CA THR A 438 7.80 23.44 14.93
C THR A 438 7.83 21.91 14.95
N TYR A 439 9.02 21.33 14.93
CA TYR A 439 9.16 19.87 14.98
C TYR A 439 8.51 19.27 16.24
N GLU A 440 8.65 19.98 17.37
CA GLU A 440 8.05 19.61 18.66
C GLU A 440 6.52 19.72 18.63
N SER A 441 5.98 20.70 17.89
CA SER A 441 4.54 20.93 17.78
C SER A 441 3.80 19.73 17.17
N TYR A 442 4.47 18.88 16.37
CA TYR A 442 3.82 17.71 15.77
C TYR A 442 3.29 16.74 16.82
N LEU A 443 3.97 16.66 17.97
CA LEU A 443 3.60 15.79 19.09
C LEU A 443 2.57 16.44 20.04
N GLN A 444 2.12 17.65 19.73
CA GLN A 444 1.18 18.41 20.55
C GLN A 444 -0.19 18.52 19.86
N TYR A 445 -1.22 18.82 20.66
CA TYR A 445 -2.52 19.18 20.09
C TYR A 445 -2.50 20.63 19.60
N PRO A 446 -3.20 20.93 18.49
CA PRO A 446 -4.07 20.05 17.71
C PRO A 446 -3.38 19.23 16.61
N TRP A 447 -2.06 19.36 16.40
CA TRP A 447 -1.33 18.66 15.33
C TRP A 447 -1.45 17.13 15.37
N GLN A 448 -1.62 16.54 16.55
CA GLN A 448 -1.89 15.12 16.74
C GLN A 448 -3.18 14.62 16.04
N TRP A 449 -4.14 15.51 15.75
CA TRP A 449 -5.29 15.15 14.91
C TRP A 449 -4.91 14.88 13.46
N PHE A 450 -3.77 15.36 13.00
CA PHE A 450 -3.22 15.06 11.68
C PHE A 450 -2.06 14.06 11.76
N PHE A 451 -0.97 14.42 12.47
CA PHE A 451 0.24 13.61 12.58
C PHE A 451 0.05 12.31 13.34
N GLY A 452 -0.94 12.26 14.24
CA GLY A 452 -1.26 11.05 14.95
C GLY A 452 -1.70 9.88 14.04
N ALA A 453 -2.05 10.14 12.78
CA ALA A 453 -2.33 9.09 11.79
C ALA A 453 -1.11 8.72 10.93
N ILE A 454 0.03 9.41 11.08
CA ILE A 454 1.24 9.24 10.26
C ILE A 454 2.30 8.47 11.08
N GLY A 455 1.98 7.25 11.50
CA GLY A 455 3.00 6.34 12.03
C GLY A 455 3.66 6.77 13.32
N TYR A 456 4.98 6.94 13.26
CA TYR A 456 5.85 7.18 14.42
C TYR A 456 5.74 8.59 15.02
N TRP A 457 4.91 9.45 14.43
CA TRP A 457 4.52 10.75 14.98
C TRP A 457 3.35 10.68 15.98
N MET A 458 2.81 9.49 16.18
CA MET A 458 1.71 9.24 17.09
C MET A 458 2.15 9.34 18.54
N THR A 459 1.50 10.21 19.32
CA THR A 459 1.64 10.21 20.79
C THR A 459 1.04 8.94 21.40
N TRP A 460 1.39 8.65 22.65
CA TRP A 460 0.90 7.46 23.36
C TRP A 460 -0.61 7.42 23.48
N ASP A 461 -1.24 8.56 23.74
CA ASP A 461 -2.70 8.65 23.84
C ASP A 461 -3.37 8.32 22.51
N ILE A 462 -2.86 8.89 21.41
CA ILE A 462 -3.39 8.61 20.08
C ILE A 462 -3.12 7.15 19.68
N TYR A 463 -1.99 6.57 20.09
CA TYR A 463 -1.69 5.16 19.88
C TYR A 463 -2.71 4.26 20.57
N LEU A 464 -3.03 4.52 21.84
CA LEU A 464 -4.04 3.75 22.56
C LEU A 464 -5.42 3.87 21.94
N ILE A 465 -5.80 5.08 21.48
CA ILE A 465 -7.07 5.32 20.78
C ILE A 465 -7.14 4.49 19.49
N HIS A 466 -6.09 4.52 18.67
CA HIS A 466 -6.05 3.75 17.42
C HIS A 466 -5.96 2.25 17.63
N LEU A 467 -5.24 1.81 18.66
CA LEU A 467 -5.19 0.39 19.05
C LEU A 467 -6.58 -0.09 19.46
N GLY A 468 -7.29 0.66 20.30
CA GLY A 468 -8.68 0.37 20.67
C GLY A 468 -9.60 0.32 19.44
N GLY A 469 -9.48 1.28 18.53
CA GLY A 469 -10.23 1.31 17.28
C GLY A 469 -9.94 0.10 16.36
N LEU A 470 -8.67 -0.30 16.24
CA LEU A 470 -8.27 -1.48 15.48
C LEU A 470 -8.87 -2.75 16.08
N LEU A 471 -8.73 -2.96 17.40
CA LEU A 471 -9.28 -4.12 18.10
C LEU A 471 -10.81 -4.20 17.97
N ALA A 472 -11.52 -3.08 18.15
CA ALA A 472 -12.97 -3.03 17.97
C ALA A 472 -13.37 -3.37 16.52
N THR A 473 -12.61 -2.88 15.53
CA THR A 473 -12.86 -3.19 14.11
C THR A 473 -12.60 -4.66 13.81
N LEU A 474 -11.53 -5.26 14.37
CA LEU A 474 -11.26 -6.69 14.24
C LEU A 474 -12.42 -7.52 14.80
N ILE A 475 -12.89 -7.19 16.01
CA ILE A 475 -14.04 -7.86 16.64
C ILE A 475 -15.28 -7.74 15.76
N ALA A 476 -15.57 -6.53 15.25
CA ALA A 476 -16.71 -6.30 14.37
C ALA A 476 -16.59 -7.15 13.08
N VAL A 477 -15.46 -7.12 12.39
CA VAL A 477 -15.24 -7.90 11.16
C VAL A 477 -15.39 -9.40 11.42
N MET A 478 -14.86 -9.90 12.54
CA MET A 478 -15.00 -11.31 12.94
C MET A 478 -16.46 -11.68 13.24
N ALA A 479 -17.23 -10.81 13.90
CA ALA A 479 -18.63 -11.06 14.23
C ALA A 479 -19.55 -11.15 13.00
N PHE A 480 -19.19 -10.50 11.89
CA PHE A 480 -19.94 -10.58 10.63
C PHE A 480 -19.52 -11.73 9.72
N ARG A 481 -18.42 -12.41 10.04
CA ARG A 481 -17.91 -13.54 9.27
C ARG A 481 -18.90 -14.71 9.33
N SER A 482 -19.17 -15.36 8.19
CA SER A 482 -20.11 -16.48 8.15
C SER A 482 -19.47 -17.77 8.63
N ASP A 483 -20.16 -18.56 9.47
CA ASP A 483 -19.69 -19.88 9.94
C ASP A 483 -19.37 -20.86 8.80
N ALA A 484 -20.00 -20.69 7.63
CA ALA A 484 -19.72 -21.45 6.41
C ALA A 484 -18.31 -21.21 5.82
N ASP A 485 -17.55 -20.24 6.37
CA ASP A 485 -16.21 -19.88 5.88
C ASP A 485 -15.11 -20.88 6.24
N TRP A 486 -15.30 -21.71 7.27
CA TRP A 486 -14.27 -22.67 7.71
C TRP A 486 -14.45 -24.07 7.15
N SER A 487 -15.68 -24.53 6.93
CA SER A 487 -15.96 -25.89 6.45
C SER A 487 -15.85 -26.03 4.93
N ALA A 488 -16.11 -24.96 4.16
CA ALA A 488 -16.11 -24.97 2.69
C ALA A 488 -14.77 -24.53 2.05
N GLN A 489 -13.65 -24.68 2.77
CA GLN A 489 -12.32 -24.68 2.13
C GLN A 489 -11.99 -26.01 1.47
N GLU A 490 -12.77 -27.06 1.73
CA GLU A 490 -12.81 -28.22 0.82
C GLU A 490 -13.71 -27.87 -0.37
N PRO A 491 -13.21 -27.91 -1.62
CA PRO A 491 -14.10 -27.97 -2.77
C PRO A 491 -15.01 -29.18 -2.53
N THR A 492 -16.32 -28.94 -2.39
CA THR A 492 -17.31 -29.97 -2.16
C THR A 492 -17.05 -31.11 -3.15
N ARG A 493 -16.66 -32.28 -2.63
CA ARG A 493 -16.34 -33.52 -3.37
C ARG A 493 -17.28 -33.84 -4.54
N ARG A 494 -18.52 -33.32 -4.52
CA ARG A 494 -19.52 -33.46 -5.59
C ARG A 494 -19.11 -32.88 -6.94
N GLU A 495 -18.46 -31.71 -7.01
CA GLU A 495 -18.07 -31.12 -8.31
C GLU A 495 -16.91 -31.87 -8.99
N LEU A 496 -16.08 -32.59 -8.20
CA LEU A 496 -14.99 -33.41 -8.74
C LEU A 496 -15.44 -34.81 -9.17
N VAL A 497 -16.59 -35.29 -8.69
CA VAL A 497 -17.14 -36.60 -9.06
C VAL A 497 -18.12 -36.50 -10.23
N GLU A 498 -18.90 -35.42 -10.32
CA GLU A 498 -19.93 -35.28 -11.37
C GLU A 498 -19.37 -34.72 -12.70
N GLY A 499 -18.16 -34.15 -12.73
CA GLY A 499 -17.50 -33.66 -13.95
C GLY A 499 -16.59 -34.67 -14.67
N ALA A 500 -16.56 -35.94 -14.23
CA ALA A 500 -15.73 -37.00 -14.80
C ALA A 500 -16.51 -38.11 -15.52
N ALA A 501 -17.82 -37.93 -15.74
CA ALA A 501 -18.55 -38.78 -16.68
C ALA A 501 -18.15 -38.38 -18.12
N PRO A 502 -17.53 -39.26 -18.91
CA PRO A 502 -17.32 -38.99 -20.33
C PRO A 502 -18.68 -38.97 -21.05
N PRO A 503 -18.79 -38.23 -22.18
CA PRO A 503 -19.98 -38.27 -23.03
C PRO A 503 -20.24 -39.66 -23.62
#